data_AF-C6WB83-F1
#
_entry.id   AF-C6WB83-F1
#
_cell.length_a   1.000
_cell.length_b   1.000
_cell.length_c   1.000
_cell.angle_alpha   90.00
_cell.angle_beta   90.00
_cell.angle_gamma   90.00
#
_symmetry.space_group_name_H-M   'P 1'
#
loop_
_entity.id
_entity.type
_entity.pdbx_description
1 polymer ?
#
loop_
_entity_poly.entity_id
_entity_poly.type
_entity_poly.pdbx_seq_one_letter_code
_entity_poly.pdbx_strand_id
1 'polypeptide(L)'
;MSTRLTRQDIRPLRLQAGYTQHQLAAATGLSRNTIRLIEAGAELTQRSEKLLRSVLAPTPESDSDRLARIEATLNEVLRRLGTQAVA
;
A
#
# COMPACT_ATOMS: atom_id res chain seq x y z
N MET A 1 -4.28 -8.19 11.16
CA MET A 1 -4.76 -6.83 11.44
C MET A 1 -5.15 -6.19 10.12
N SER A 2 -6.41 -5.76 9.95
CA SER A 2 -6.82 -5.04 8.73
C SER A 2 -6.42 -3.57 8.86
N THR A 3 -5.25 -3.22 8.32
CA THR A 3 -4.72 -1.85 8.33
C THR A 3 -5.72 -0.91 7.67
N ARG A 4 -6.17 0.15 8.37
CA ARG A 4 -7.11 1.16 7.84
C ARG A 4 -6.49 1.85 6.61
N LEU A 5 -7.29 2.07 5.56
CA LEU A 5 -6.82 2.72 4.34
C LEU A 5 -6.95 4.24 4.54
N THR A 6 -5.86 4.98 4.45
CA THR A 6 -5.88 6.44 4.63
C THR A 6 -5.87 7.14 3.29
N ARG A 7 -6.26 8.42 3.28
CA ARG A 7 -6.21 9.28 2.07
C ARG A 7 -4.80 9.41 1.49
N GLN A 8 -3.77 9.31 2.33
CA GLN A 8 -2.36 9.39 1.91
C GLN A 8 -1.94 8.13 1.14
N ASP A 9 -2.60 7.00 1.38
CA ASP A 9 -2.30 5.72 0.74
C ASP A 9 -2.92 5.59 -0.65
N ILE A 10 -3.99 6.34 -0.95
CA ILE A 10 -4.79 6.14 -2.17
C ILE A 10 -3.98 6.40 -3.45
N ARG A 11 -3.24 7.52 -3.51
CA ARG A 11 -2.42 7.86 -4.68
C ARG A 11 -1.30 6.84 -4.93
N PRO A 12 -0.44 6.48 -3.94
CA PRO A 12 0.61 5.51 -4.17
C PRO A 12 0.05 4.13 -4.52
N LEU A 13 -0.98 3.64 -3.83
CA LEU A 13 -1.59 2.34 -4.14
C LEU A 13 -2.21 2.31 -5.54
N ARG A 14 -2.87 3.40 -5.96
CA ARG A 14 -3.42 3.50 -7.32
C ARG A 14 -2.31 3.40 -8.38
N LEU A 15 -1.20 4.11 -8.17
CA LEU A 15 -0.07 4.10 -9.10
C LEU A 15 0.63 2.74 -9.13
N GLN A 16 0.81 2.10 -7.98
CA GLN A 16 1.36 0.74 -7.87
C GLN A 16 0.48 -0.29 -8.59
N ALA A 17 -0.83 -0.15 -8.49
CA ALA A 17 -1.80 -0.98 -9.20
C ALA A 17 -1.94 -0.63 -10.70
N GLY A 18 -1.19 0.36 -11.21
CA GLY A 18 -1.21 0.74 -12.62
C GLY A 18 -2.48 1.47 -13.07
N TYR A 19 -3.32 1.94 -12.15
CA TYR A 19 -4.57 2.62 -12.48
C TYR A 19 -4.38 4.12 -12.72
N THR A 20 -5.04 4.65 -13.75
CA THR A 20 -5.37 6.07 -13.81
C THR A 20 -6.51 6.41 -12.84
N GLN A 21 -6.71 7.68 -12.50
CA GLN A 21 -7.87 8.10 -11.70
C GLN A 21 -9.20 7.69 -12.32
N HIS A 22 -9.30 7.72 -13.66
CA HIS A 22 -10.52 7.33 -14.38
C HIS A 22 -10.78 5.83 -14.28
N GLN A 23 -9.75 5.00 -14.42
CA GLN A 23 -9.90 3.54 -14.29
C GLN A 23 -10.24 3.14 -12.85
N LEU A 24 -9.62 3.75 -11.85
CA LEU A 24 -9.97 3.49 -10.45
C LEU A 24 -11.42 3.90 -10.14
N ALA A 25 -11.85 5.05 -10.64
CA ALA A 25 -13.23 5.51 -10.53
C ALA A 25 -14.20 4.48 -11.12
N ALA A 26 -13.94 4.00 -12.35
CA ALA A 26 -14.75 2.98 -12.99
C ALA A 26 -14.78 1.66 -12.19
N ALA A 27 -13.64 1.21 -11.67
CA ALA A 27 -13.55 -0.04 -10.89
C ALA A 27 -14.27 0.04 -9.54
N THR A 28 -14.34 1.22 -8.92
CA THR A 28 -14.96 1.43 -7.60
C THR A 28 -16.40 1.93 -7.68
N GLY A 29 -16.87 2.34 -8.86
CA GLY A 29 -18.16 3.04 -9.04
C GLY A 29 -18.18 4.46 -8.46
N LEU A 30 -17.03 5.01 -8.06
CA LEU A 30 -16.90 6.39 -7.61
C LEU A 30 -16.72 7.33 -8.80
N SER A 31 -17.02 8.62 -8.62
CA SER A 31 -16.70 9.61 -9.66
C SER A 31 -15.19 9.89 -9.70
N ARG A 32 -14.65 10.22 -10.88
CA ARG A 32 -13.26 10.68 -11.01
C ARG A 32 -12.96 11.88 -10.10
N ASN A 33 -13.92 12.80 -9.97
CA ASN A 33 -13.74 13.97 -9.10
C ASN A 33 -13.63 13.58 -7.62
N THR A 34 -14.38 12.56 -7.18
CA THR A 34 -14.26 11.98 -5.84
C THR A 34 -12.85 11.44 -5.60
N ILE A 35 -12.31 10.66 -6.55
CA ILE A 35 -10.93 10.15 -6.46
C ILE A 35 -9.92 11.31 -6.37
N ARG A 36 -10.06 12.32 -7.26
CA ARG A 36 -9.18 13.50 -7.26
C ARG A 36 -9.21 14.25 -5.92
N LEU A 37 -10.38 14.45 -5.33
CA LEU A 37 -10.53 15.14 -4.05
C LEU A 37 -9.90 14.35 -2.90
N ILE A 38 -10.12 13.04 -2.86
CA ILE A 38 -9.50 12.15 -1.85
C ILE A 38 -7.97 12.23 -1.96
N GLU A 39 -7.40 12.13 -3.17
CA GLU A 39 -5.95 12.28 -3.38
C GLU A 39 -5.41 13.67 -3.04
N ALA A 40 -6.25 14.70 -3.11
CA ALA A 40 -5.92 16.07 -2.71
C ALA A 40 -6.08 16.30 -1.19
N GLY A 41 -6.47 15.28 -0.42
CA GLY A 41 -6.56 15.35 1.04
C GLY A 41 -7.97 15.47 1.59
N ALA A 42 -9.02 15.35 0.78
CA ALA A 42 -10.40 15.32 1.28
C ALA A 42 -10.64 14.15 2.23
N GLU A 43 -11.60 14.31 3.11
CA GLU A 43 -11.98 13.29 4.09
C GLU A 43 -12.48 12.01 3.40
N LEU A 44 -11.99 10.87 3.91
CA LEU A 44 -12.34 9.56 3.39
C LEU A 44 -13.53 9.00 4.16
N THR A 45 -14.70 9.00 3.52
CA THR A 45 -15.89 8.37 4.09
C THR A 45 -15.71 6.86 4.22
N GLN A 46 -16.34 6.23 5.20
CA GLN A 46 -16.30 4.77 5.38
C GLN A 46 -16.72 4.00 4.11
N ARG A 47 -17.73 4.49 3.39
CA ARG A 47 -18.17 3.90 2.11
C ARG A 47 -17.07 3.96 1.06
N SER A 48 -16.43 5.13 0.90
CA SER A 48 -15.36 5.30 -0.08
C SER A 48 -14.13 4.47 0.31
N GLU A 49 -13.79 4.40 1.60
CA GLU A 49 -12.73 3.53 2.11
C GLU A 49 -12.98 2.06 1.73
N LYS A 50 -14.20 1.57 1.98
CA LYS A 50 -14.57 0.17 1.68
C LYS A 50 -14.45 -0.15 0.18
N LEU A 51 -14.95 0.74 -0.68
CA LEU A 51 -14.89 0.57 -2.14
C LEU A 51 -13.44 0.65 -2.67
N LEU A 52 -12.66 1.60 -2.16
CA LEU A 52 -11.25 1.72 -2.53
C LEU A 52 -10.47 0.50 -2.08
N ARG A 53 -10.73 -0.02 -0.87
CA ARG A 53 -10.11 -1.24 -0.38
C ARG A 53 -10.46 -2.46 -1.22
N SER A 54 -11.67 -2.60 -1.77
CA SER A 54 -11.99 -3.76 -2.60
C SER A 54 -11.23 -3.81 -3.93
N VAL A 55 -10.66 -2.68 -4.37
CA VAL A 55 -9.90 -2.57 -5.64
C VAL A 55 -8.40 -2.40 -5.40
N LEU A 56 -8.03 -1.61 -4.39
CA LEU A 56 -6.65 -1.26 -4.03
C LEU A 56 -6.13 -2.05 -2.82
N ALA A 57 -6.86 -3.05 -2.33
CA ALA A 57 -6.34 -3.89 -1.26
C ALA A 57 -4.95 -4.36 -1.68
N PRO A 58 -3.94 -4.21 -0.80
CA PRO A 58 -2.64 -4.79 -1.07
C PRO A 58 -2.90 -6.26 -1.36
N THR A 59 -2.48 -6.72 -2.55
CA THR A 59 -2.29 -8.15 -2.76
C THR A 59 -1.50 -8.65 -1.55
N PRO A 60 -1.87 -9.79 -0.94
CA PRO A 60 -1.04 -10.38 0.10
C PRO A 60 0.40 -10.33 -0.40
N GLU A 61 1.28 -9.74 0.42
CA GLU A 61 2.71 -9.51 0.12
C GLU A 61 3.19 -10.64 -0.78
N SER A 62 3.62 -10.32 -2.00
CA SER A 62 4.06 -11.35 -2.94
C SER A 62 5.11 -12.19 -2.23
N ASP A 63 5.13 -13.51 -2.44
CA ASP A 63 6.14 -14.35 -1.80
C ASP A 63 7.56 -13.86 -2.11
N SER A 64 7.75 -13.18 -3.25
CA SER A 64 9.00 -12.48 -3.59
C SER A 64 9.32 -11.32 -2.66
N ASP A 65 8.34 -10.48 -2.33
CA ASP A 65 8.52 -9.34 -1.41
C ASP A 65 8.78 -9.82 0.02
N ARG A 66 8.10 -10.89 0.44
CA ARG A 66 8.31 -11.57 1.74
C ARG A 66 9.72 -12.09 1.86
N LEU A 67 10.21 -12.78 0.83
CA LEU A 67 11.56 -13.34 0.81
C LEU A 67 12.62 -12.23 0.84
N ALA A 68 12.46 -11.17 0.05
CA ALA A 68 13.39 -10.04 0.04
C ALA A 68 13.49 -9.37 1.42
N ARG A 69 12.36 -9.21 2.13
CA ARG A 69 12.35 -8.65 3.48
C ARG A 69 13.04 -9.55 4.50
N ILE A 70 12.80 -10.87 4.42
CA ILE A 70 13.44 -11.86 5.30
C ILE A 70 14.95 -11.85 5.06
N GLU A 71 15.39 -11.87 3.80
CA GLU A 71 16.80 -11.84 3.44
C GLU A 71 17.50 -10.58 3.98
N ALA A 72 16.90 -9.40 3.78
CA ALA A 72 17.43 -8.15 4.31
C ALA A 72 17.54 -8.18 5.85
N THR A 73 16.56 -8.77 6.52
CA THR A 73 16.54 -8.89 7.98
C THR A 73 17.64 -9.84 8.47
N LEU A 74 17.81 -10.99 7.81
CA LEU A 74 18.85 -11.96 8.13
C LEU A 74 20.25 -11.36 7.94
N ASN A 75 20.48 -10.64 6.85
CA ASN A 75 21.77 -9.98 6.59
C ASN A 75 22.12 -8.95 7.68
N GLU A 76 21.14 -8.17 8.16
CA GLU A 76 21.40 -7.21 9.24
C GLU A 76 21.66 -7.91 10.58
N VAL A 77 20.97 -9.01 10.89
CA VAL A 77 21.24 -9.81 12.10
C VAL A 77 22.64 -10.41 12.04
N LEU A 78 23.01 -11.01 10.91
CA LEU A 78 24.35 -11.57 10.69
C LEU A 78 25.44 -10.50 10.84
N ARG A 79 25.22 -9.31 10.27
CA ARG A 79 26.14 -8.17 10.41
C ARG A 79 26.37 -7.80 11.87
N ARG A 80 25.29 -7.72 12.66
CA ARG A 80 25.36 -7.40 14.10
C ARG A 80 26.09 -8.46 14.92
N LEU A 81 25.87 -9.74 14.62
CA LEU A 81 26.54 -10.84 15.29
C LEU A 81 28.02 -10.92 14.92
N GLY A 82 28.38 -10.69 13.65
CA GLY A 82 29.77 -10.63 13.19
C GLY A 82 30.58 -9.52 13.85
N THR A 83 29.99 -8.35 14.10
CA THR A 83 30.64 -7.26 14.85
C THR A 83 30.87 -7.57 16.33
N GLN A 84 30.12 -8.48 16.94
CA GLN A 84 30.33 -8.87 18.35
C GLN A 84 31.46 -9.90 18.54
N ALA A 85 31.96 -10.52 17.47
CA ALA A 85 33.02 -11.52 17.53
C ALA A 85 34.45 -10.94 17.43
N VAL A 86 34.61 -9.62 17.25
CA VAL A 86 35.91 -8.93 17.05
C VAL A 86 36.23 -7.96 18.19
N ALA A 87 35.55 -8.08 19.35
CA ALA A 87 35.80 -7.27 20.55
C ALA A 87 36.40 -8.11 21.68
#